data_AF-A0A6M2CTA9-F1
#
_entry.id   AF-A0A6M2CTA9-F1
#
_cell.length_a   1.000
_cell.length_b   1.000
_cell.length_c   1.000
_cell.angle_alpha   90.00
_cell.angle_beta   90.00
_cell.angle_gamma   90.00
#
_symmetry.space_group_name_H-M   'P 1'
#
loop_
_entity.id
_entity.type
_entity.pdbx_description
1 polymer ?
#
loop_
_entity_poly.entity_id
_entity_poly.type
_entity_poly.pdbx_seq_one_letter_code
_entity_poly.pdbx_strand_id
1 'polypeptide(L)'
;NVAFALGLKIKILVPKSLSTSHYATKEFTSMSEALLRLLRWSAIFALCDASSKAVISKSVPSKASLYHWASFFIIDLNVVVDNVLSERLKKEGTTEIKHTELLIKKVNELLRQLVPPGSINLTKIVVNTAENDSAYFALWNDGKVKSEKTLRDFITYINKYTQLWNTDFVTLLTGRRMTKDKDPKQGVEGIKWGRGVCGSFTGALVSDTGDTNRTVLTFTHELSHALGANHDGEKTAKSCTDVGRSIMNRNFRGIGTSYSFCSMKDINTFLKKDQAKCVFDELPRAPAVDPEVQKRRKKECDKLKEENEYYYVRQGGNFCKYSCLFVNSTTDAATREIWLKEKNGTLCNPSNPKQKCKDGVCKQDETPISEDEVEFWVF
;
A
#
# COMPACT_ATOMS: atom_id res chain seq x y z
N ASN A 1 -24.51 32.60 -24.50
CA ASN A 1 -24.98 31.47 -25.32
C ASN A 1 -24.83 30.18 -24.55
N VAL A 2 -25.98 29.71 -24.05
CA VAL A 2 -26.35 28.41 -23.43
C VAL A 2 -25.36 27.77 -22.45
N ALA A 3 -25.66 27.94 -21.16
CA ALA A 3 -25.34 27.00 -20.09
C ALA A 3 -26.66 26.43 -19.56
N PHE A 4 -26.83 25.10 -19.60
CA PHE A 4 -27.98 24.41 -19.01
C PHE A 4 -27.64 24.01 -17.57
N ALA A 5 -28.35 24.61 -16.61
CA ALA A 5 -28.39 24.17 -15.22
C ALA A 5 -29.85 23.83 -14.88
N LEU A 6 -30.14 22.55 -14.64
CA LEU A 6 -31.43 22.10 -14.12
C LEU A 6 -31.36 22.04 -12.60
N GLY A 7 -31.95 23.05 -11.94
CA GLY A 7 -32.22 23.07 -10.51
C GLY A 7 -33.73 23.05 -10.27
N LEU A 8 -34.25 21.93 -9.76
CA LEU A 8 -35.65 21.80 -9.35
C LEU A 8 -35.86 22.51 -8.00
N LYS A 9 -36.75 23.51 -7.95
CA LYS A 9 -37.23 24.16 -6.71
C LYS A 9 -38.59 23.58 -6.31
N ILE A 10 -38.68 23.02 -5.11
CA ILE A 10 -39.95 22.64 -4.48
C ILE A 10 -40.44 23.81 -3.63
N LYS A 11 -41.68 24.23 -3.86
CA LYS A 11 -42.35 25.37 -3.21
C LYS A 11 -43.25 24.82 -2.08
N ILE A 12 -42.91 25.14 -0.84
CA ILE A 12 -43.75 24.85 0.33
C ILE A 12 -44.67 26.06 0.56
N LEU A 13 -45.99 25.84 0.52
CA LEU A 13 -47.00 26.83 0.85
C LEU A 13 -47.49 26.59 2.29
N VAL A 14 -47.31 27.61 3.14
CA VAL A 14 -47.87 27.68 4.50
C VAL A 14 -49.07 28.62 4.48
N PRO A 15 -50.27 28.23 4.95
CA PRO A 15 -51.36 29.17 5.16
C PRO A 15 -51.27 29.85 6.53
N LYS A 16 -51.55 31.16 6.52
CA LYS A 16 -51.63 32.07 7.66
C LYS A 16 -52.92 31.87 8.48
N SER A 17 -52.78 32.23 9.74
CA SER A 17 -53.77 32.45 10.81
C SER A 17 -55.06 33.19 10.45
N LEU A 18 -56.15 32.86 11.17
CA LEU A 18 -57.23 33.78 11.53
C LEU A 18 -57.91 33.34 12.85
N SER A 19 -58.42 34.34 13.57
CA SER A 19 -58.70 34.38 15.01
C SER A 19 -60.19 34.23 15.37
N THR A 20 -60.42 33.69 16.58
CA THR A 20 -61.47 34.04 17.59
C THR A 20 -62.97 34.05 17.26
N SER A 21 -63.73 33.11 17.88
CA SER A 21 -64.67 33.32 19.02
C SER A 21 -66.01 32.56 18.95
N HIS A 22 -66.38 31.99 20.12
CA HIS A 22 -67.67 31.58 20.70
C HIS A 22 -68.91 31.22 19.85
N TYR A 23 -69.44 30.00 20.01
CA TYR A 23 -70.58 29.66 20.91
C TYR A 23 -70.85 28.14 20.88
N ALA A 24 -71.58 27.66 21.89
CA ALA A 24 -71.66 26.28 22.33
C ALA A 24 -72.85 25.45 21.80
N THR A 25 -72.70 24.14 21.97
CA THR A 25 -73.71 23.08 22.22
C THR A 25 -74.36 22.28 21.10
N LYS A 26 -74.26 20.95 21.34
CA LYS A 26 -75.23 19.84 21.17
C LYS A 26 -75.19 18.94 19.93
N GLU A 27 -74.75 17.70 20.23
CA GLU A 27 -75.32 16.39 19.89
C GLU A 27 -75.78 16.12 18.44
N PHE A 28 -75.18 15.13 17.78
CA PHE A 28 -75.85 13.84 17.61
C PHE A 28 -74.88 12.74 17.18
N THR A 29 -74.97 11.64 17.90
CA THR A 29 -74.40 10.31 17.66
C THR A 29 -74.94 9.69 16.37
N SER A 30 -74.07 9.26 15.46
CA SER A 30 -73.94 7.85 15.04
C SER A 30 -72.91 7.74 13.91
N MET A 31 -71.73 7.24 14.25
CA MET A 31 -70.88 6.58 13.26
C MET A 31 -70.64 5.18 13.78
N SER A 32 -71.18 4.24 13.01
CA SER A 32 -71.25 2.81 13.33
C SER A 32 -69.89 2.24 13.78
N GLU A 33 -69.94 1.31 14.73
CA GLU A 33 -68.80 0.47 15.15
C GLU A 33 -68.04 -0.19 13.98
N ALA A 34 -68.67 -0.30 12.79
CA ALA A 34 -68.04 -0.83 11.60
C ALA A 34 -66.87 0.02 11.09
N LEU A 35 -66.92 1.36 11.24
CA LEU A 35 -65.85 2.24 10.78
C LEU A 35 -64.62 2.22 11.71
N LEU A 36 -64.84 2.04 13.02
CA LEU A 36 -63.77 1.88 14.01
C LEU A 36 -63.07 0.51 13.91
N ARG A 37 -63.78 -0.54 13.45
CA ARG A 37 -63.18 -1.86 13.19
C ARG A 37 -62.34 -1.87 11.91
N LEU A 38 -62.76 -1.14 10.86
CA LEU A 38 -61.97 -0.98 9.62
C LEU A 38 -60.68 -0.18 9.84
N LEU A 39 -60.70 0.85 10.70
CA LEU A 39 -59.51 1.64 11.04
C LEU A 39 -58.50 0.91 11.95
N ARG A 40 -58.94 -0.10 12.71
CA ARG A 40 -58.03 -0.97 13.49
C ARG A 40 -57.33 -2.03 12.64
N TRP A 41 -57.94 -2.51 11.55
CA TRP A 41 -57.33 -3.49 10.66
C TRP A 41 -56.33 -2.87 9.65
N SER A 42 -56.55 -1.61 9.22
CA SER A 42 -55.58 -0.90 8.37
C SER A 42 -54.28 -0.52 9.10
N ALA A 43 -54.34 -0.26 10.41
CA ALA A 43 -53.15 0.00 11.23
C ALA A 43 -52.31 -1.26 11.50
N ILE A 44 -52.94 -2.45 11.58
CA ILE A 44 -52.22 -3.71 11.81
C ILE A 44 -51.55 -4.23 10.52
N PHE A 45 -52.16 -4.00 9.34
CA PHE A 45 -51.51 -4.32 8.06
C PHE A 45 -50.36 -3.36 7.70
N ALA A 46 -50.44 -2.08 8.08
CA ALA A 46 -49.34 -1.14 7.88
C ALA A 46 -48.11 -1.41 8.79
N LEU A 47 -48.29 -2.12 9.91
CA LEU A 47 -47.20 -2.53 10.80
C LEU A 47 -46.59 -3.90 10.45
N CYS A 48 -47.28 -4.74 9.66
CA CYS A 48 -46.73 -6.03 9.19
C CYS A 48 -46.03 -5.95 7.82
N ASP A 49 -46.33 -4.95 6.98
CA ASP A 49 -45.62 -4.76 5.69
C ASP A 49 -44.33 -3.90 5.85
N ALA A 50 -44.14 -3.29 7.02
CA ALA A 50 -42.91 -2.59 7.39
C ALA A 50 -41.86 -3.50 8.07
N SER A 51 -42.20 -4.74 8.45
CA SER A 51 -41.27 -5.67 9.10
C SER A 51 -40.78 -6.83 8.20
N SER A 52 -41.26 -6.94 6.96
CA SER A 52 -40.88 -7.99 6.00
C SER A 52 -40.07 -7.48 4.80
N LYS A 53 -39.83 -6.17 4.73
CA LYS A 53 -38.78 -5.56 3.89
C LYS A 53 -37.68 -4.93 4.74
N ALA A 54 -37.24 -5.66 5.76
CA ALA A 54 -35.81 -5.67 6.04
C ALA A 54 -35.15 -6.28 4.80
N VAL A 55 -34.89 -5.43 3.80
CA VAL A 55 -33.80 -5.67 2.86
C VAL A 55 -32.63 -5.92 3.78
N ILE A 56 -32.27 -7.19 3.96
CA ILE A 56 -30.91 -7.58 4.28
C ILE A 56 -30.15 -7.01 3.09
N SER A 57 -29.79 -5.74 3.21
CA SER A 57 -28.58 -5.23 2.63
C SER A 57 -27.56 -6.13 3.25
N LYS A 58 -27.28 -7.25 2.56
CA LYS A 58 -25.96 -7.85 2.61
C LYS A 58 -25.11 -6.65 2.26
N SER A 59 -24.60 -5.97 3.28
CA SER A 59 -23.51 -5.05 3.11
C SER A 59 -22.49 -5.90 2.40
N VAL A 60 -22.39 -5.71 1.08
CA VAL A 60 -21.25 -6.17 0.32
C VAL A 60 -20.10 -5.64 1.16
N PRO A 61 -19.28 -6.50 1.79
CA PRO A 61 -18.17 -6.02 2.57
C PRO A 61 -17.46 -5.05 1.66
N SER A 62 -17.30 -3.79 2.09
CA SER A 62 -16.51 -2.85 1.30
C SER A 62 -15.19 -3.58 1.00
N LYS A 63 -14.65 -3.43 -0.22
CA LYS A 63 -13.41 -4.15 -0.59
C LYS A 63 -12.30 -3.98 0.47
N ALA A 64 -12.32 -2.88 1.25
CA ALA A 64 -11.58 -2.68 2.50
C ALA A 64 -11.54 -3.91 3.44
N SER A 65 -12.67 -4.60 3.65
CA SER A 65 -12.81 -5.77 4.53
C SER A 65 -12.03 -7.00 4.07
N LEU A 66 -11.65 -7.09 2.79
CA LEU A 66 -10.87 -8.22 2.25
C LEU A 66 -9.37 -8.05 2.49
N TYR A 67 -8.88 -6.83 2.72
CA TYR A 67 -7.45 -6.53 2.98
C TYR A 67 -7.02 -6.85 4.42
N HIS A 68 -7.97 -7.08 5.32
CA HIS A 68 -7.71 -7.50 6.71
C HIS A 68 -6.97 -8.85 6.82
N TRP A 69 -6.82 -9.58 5.71
CA TRP A 69 -6.31 -10.95 5.61
C TRP A 69 -5.01 -11.08 4.81
N ALA A 70 -4.45 -9.98 4.30
CA ALA A 70 -3.24 -10.04 3.50
C ALA A 70 -2.05 -10.50 4.37
N SER A 71 -1.43 -11.63 4.02
CA SER A 71 -0.28 -12.18 4.76
C SER A 71 1.02 -11.39 4.59
N PHE A 72 1.06 -10.48 3.62
CA PHE A 72 2.16 -9.56 3.34
C PHE A 72 1.64 -8.38 2.51
N PHE A 73 2.41 -7.29 2.43
CA PHE A 73 2.19 -6.20 1.47
C PHE A 73 3.47 -5.89 0.69
N ILE A 74 3.33 -5.38 -0.53
CA ILE A 74 4.44 -5.00 -1.40
C ILE A 74 4.25 -3.54 -1.78
N ILE A 75 5.31 -2.74 -1.65
CA ILE A 75 5.36 -1.37 -2.13
C ILE A 75 6.21 -1.37 -3.40
N ASP A 76 5.58 -1.12 -4.54
CA ASP A 76 6.32 -0.79 -5.75
C ASP A 76 6.97 0.58 -5.57
N LEU A 77 8.29 0.65 -5.78
CA LEU A 77 9.09 1.85 -5.52
C LEU A 77 9.88 2.27 -6.75
N ASN A 78 9.70 3.53 -7.15
CA ASN A 78 10.63 4.22 -8.02
C ASN A 78 11.60 5.07 -7.19
N VAL A 79 12.89 4.98 -7.51
CA VAL A 79 13.93 5.79 -6.90
C VAL A 79 14.50 6.76 -7.92
N VAL A 80 14.56 8.04 -7.55
CA VAL A 80 15.28 9.07 -8.28
C VAL A 80 16.55 9.39 -7.51
N VAL A 81 17.69 9.38 -8.19
CA VAL A 81 19.01 9.67 -7.65
C VAL A 81 19.48 10.98 -8.26
N ASP A 82 19.81 11.95 -7.40
CA ASP A 82 20.31 13.24 -7.86
C ASP A 82 21.75 13.17 -8.40
N ASN A 83 22.16 14.22 -9.10
CA ASN A 83 23.47 14.30 -9.74
C ASN A 83 24.61 14.27 -8.71
N VAL A 84 24.39 14.83 -7.51
CA VAL A 84 25.42 14.89 -6.46
C VAL A 84 25.68 13.51 -5.87
N LEU A 85 24.62 12.74 -5.60
CA LEU A 85 24.75 11.36 -5.13
C LEU A 85 25.41 10.49 -6.20
N SER A 86 24.95 10.59 -7.45
CA SER A 86 25.54 9.86 -8.60
C SER A 86 27.06 10.10 -8.70
N GLU A 87 27.50 11.36 -8.69
CA GLU A 87 28.93 11.69 -8.77
C GLU A 87 29.72 11.21 -7.55
N ARG A 88 29.14 11.22 -6.36
CA ARG A 88 29.79 10.67 -5.17
C ARG A 88 29.95 9.15 -5.29
N LEU A 89 28.90 8.43 -5.67
CA LEU A 89 28.92 6.97 -5.79
C LEU A 89 29.97 6.51 -6.81
N LYS A 90 30.11 7.22 -7.94
CA LYS A 90 31.18 6.98 -8.92
C LYS A 90 32.58 7.10 -8.31
N LYS A 91 32.82 8.15 -7.50
CA LYS A 91 34.11 8.35 -6.79
C LYS A 91 34.38 7.28 -5.75
N GLU A 92 33.32 6.76 -5.13
CA GLU A 92 33.37 5.65 -4.16
C GLU A 92 33.52 4.27 -4.85
N GLY A 93 33.54 4.22 -6.19
CA GLY A 93 33.69 2.97 -6.95
C GLY A 93 32.44 2.10 -6.98
N THR A 94 31.25 2.69 -6.75
CA THR A 94 29.96 1.99 -6.81
C THR A 94 29.03 2.60 -7.85
N THR A 95 27.87 1.96 -8.09
CA THR A 95 26.83 2.45 -9.00
C THR A 95 25.56 2.77 -8.23
N GLU A 96 24.73 3.64 -8.81
CA GLU A 96 23.42 4.01 -8.27
C GLU A 96 22.54 2.78 -8.09
N ILE A 97 22.64 1.82 -9.01
CA ILE A 97 21.93 0.53 -8.95
C ILE A 97 22.36 -0.27 -7.72
N LYS A 98 23.65 -0.58 -7.58
CA LYS A 98 24.18 -1.39 -6.47
C LYS A 98 23.91 -0.74 -5.12
N HIS A 99 24.08 0.58 -5.04
CA HIS A 99 23.81 1.35 -3.84
C HIS A 99 22.33 1.29 -3.45
N THR A 100 21.44 1.55 -4.41
CA THR A 100 19.99 1.51 -4.17
C THR A 100 19.53 0.10 -3.77
N GLU A 101 19.97 -0.94 -4.46
CA GLU A 101 19.65 -2.34 -4.12
C GLU A 101 20.08 -2.69 -2.69
N LEU A 102 21.27 -2.24 -2.26
CA LEU A 102 21.75 -2.43 -0.89
C LEU A 102 20.85 -1.71 0.13
N LEU A 103 20.46 -0.47 -0.15
CA LEU A 103 19.52 0.28 0.71
C LEU A 103 18.19 -0.46 0.82
N ILE A 104 17.58 -0.84 -0.31
CA ILE A 104 16.29 -1.52 -0.35
C ILE A 104 16.33 -2.87 0.36
N LYS A 105 17.42 -3.64 0.20
CA LYS A 105 17.60 -4.89 0.94
C LYS A 105 17.51 -4.67 2.45
N LYS A 106 18.21 -3.66 2.98
CA LYS A 106 18.20 -3.35 4.41
C LYS A 106 16.87 -2.76 4.87
N VAL A 107 16.22 -1.92 4.07
CA VAL A 107 14.86 -1.42 4.38
C VAL A 107 13.87 -2.59 4.45
N ASN A 108 13.96 -3.56 3.54
CA ASN A 108 13.14 -4.77 3.56
C ASN A 108 13.34 -5.61 4.82
N GLU A 109 14.56 -5.67 5.37
CA GLU A 109 14.82 -6.33 6.66
C GLU A 109 14.06 -5.66 7.81
N LEU A 110 13.93 -4.33 7.78
CA LEU A 110 13.17 -3.57 8.78
C LEU A 110 11.66 -3.72 8.59
N LEU A 111 11.15 -3.67 7.35
CA LEU A 111 9.71 -3.82 7.06
C LEU A 111 9.14 -5.20 7.44
N ARG A 112 9.99 -6.24 7.52
CA ARG A 112 9.57 -7.57 8.00
C ARG A 112 9.12 -7.61 9.45
N GLN A 113 9.45 -6.58 10.25
CA GLN A 113 8.98 -6.46 11.63
C GLN A 113 7.49 -6.10 11.73
N LEU A 114 6.88 -5.61 10.64
CA LEU A 114 5.50 -5.19 10.61
C LEU A 114 4.54 -6.38 10.56
N VAL A 115 3.27 -6.12 10.90
CA VAL A 115 2.19 -7.11 10.82
C VAL A 115 1.01 -6.50 10.03
N PRO A 116 0.71 -7.02 8.81
CA PRO A 116 1.49 -8.04 8.09
C PRO A 116 2.89 -7.54 7.66
N PRO A 117 3.86 -8.45 7.42
CA PRO A 117 5.20 -8.06 7.00
C PRO A 117 5.18 -7.38 5.62
N GLY A 118 5.98 -6.33 5.49
CA GLY A 118 6.11 -5.56 4.26
C GLY A 118 7.38 -5.89 3.47
N SER A 119 7.36 -5.53 2.19
CA SER A 119 8.56 -5.47 1.35
C SER A 119 8.41 -4.39 0.28
N ILE A 120 9.55 -3.96 -0.26
CA ILE A 120 9.67 -3.07 -1.39
C ILE A 120 10.08 -3.90 -2.60
N ASN A 121 9.38 -3.68 -3.71
CA ASN A 121 9.77 -4.09 -5.04
C ASN A 121 10.33 -2.87 -5.77
N LEU A 122 11.64 -2.85 -6.03
CA LEU A 122 12.29 -1.74 -6.73
C LEU A 122 11.97 -1.82 -8.22
N THR A 123 11.10 -0.93 -8.71
CA THR A 123 10.58 -0.99 -10.08
C THR A 123 11.41 -0.18 -11.07
N LYS A 124 11.98 0.95 -10.63
CA LYS A 124 12.78 1.82 -11.50
C LYS A 124 13.80 2.62 -10.69
N ILE A 125 14.96 2.83 -11.29
CA ILE A 125 15.95 3.81 -10.83
C ILE A 125 16.11 4.84 -11.94
N VAL A 126 16.00 6.11 -11.58
CA VAL A 126 16.23 7.25 -12.47
C VAL A 126 17.41 8.02 -11.93
N VAL A 127 18.47 8.13 -12.73
CA VAL A 127 19.64 8.93 -12.36
C VAL A 127 19.54 10.27 -13.09
N ASN A 128 19.48 11.36 -12.34
CA ASN A 128 19.31 12.69 -12.90
C ASN A 128 20.65 13.36 -13.23
N THR A 129 20.62 14.15 -14.30
CA THR A 129 21.68 15.10 -14.63
C THR A 129 21.53 16.36 -13.76
N ALA A 130 22.59 17.17 -13.69
CA ALA A 130 22.52 18.46 -13.00
C ALA A 130 21.45 19.41 -13.60
N GLU A 131 21.20 19.31 -14.90
CA GLU A 131 20.14 20.07 -15.57
C GLU A 131 18.75 19.63 -15.08
N ASN A 132 18.49 18.32 -15.03
CA ASN A 132 17.22 17.80 -14.51
C ASN A 132 16.98 18.21 -13.05
N ASP A 133 18.03 18.18 -12.24
CA ASP A 133 17.97 18.58 -10.84
C ASP A 133 17.52 20.03 -10.65
N SER A 134 17.98 20.94 -11.52
CA SER A 134 17.61 22.36 -11.45
C SER A 134 16.10 22.60 -11.62
N ALA A 135 15.35 21.64 -12.19
CA ALA A 135 13.92 21.76 -12.41
C ALA A 135 13.07 21.67 -11.13
N TYR A 136 13.60 21.07 -10.05
CA TYR A 136 12.85 20.85 -8.82
C TYR A 136 13.64 21.09 -7.52
N PHE A 137 14.97 21.22 -7.56
CA PHE A 137 15.74 21.57 -6.37
C PHE A 137 15.58 23.05 -6.02
N ALA A 138 15.08 23.31 -4.81
CA ALA A 138 15.17 24.61 -4.17
C ALA A 138 16.40 24.63 -3.25
N LEU A 139 17.42 25.40 -3.63
CA LEU A 139 18.69 25.44 -2.89
C LEU A 139 18.86 26.75 -2.11
N TRP A 140 19.64 26.66 -1.03
CA TRP A 140 20.32 27.80 -0.43
C TRP A 140 21.59 28.14 -1.21
N ASN A 141 22.16 29.32 -0.95
CA ASN A 141 23.40 29.76 -1.61
C ASN A 141 24.60 28.83 -1.31
N ASP A 142 24.57 28.13 -0.18
CA ASP A 142 25.59 27.15 0.22
C ASP A 142 25.34 25.74 -0.37
N GLY A 143 24.35 25.60 -1.27
CA GLY A 143 24.02 24.35 -1.95
C GLY A 143 23.18 23.36 -1.14
N LYS A 144 22.79 23.71 0.10
CA LYS A 144 21.87 22.89 0.90
C LYS A 144 20.45 22.96 0.33
N VAL A 145 19.72 21.88 0.50
CA VAL A 145 18.35 21.72 -0.01
C VAL A 145 17.33 22.29 0.97
N LYS A 146 16.44 23.16 0.48
CA LYS A 146 15.21 23.57 1.15
C LYS A 146 14.20 22.43 1.05
N SER A 147 14.06 21.65 2.13
CA SER A 147 13.45 20.32 2.09
C SER A 147 11.97 20.34 1.68
N GLU A 148 11.17 21.25 2.25
CA GLU A 148 9.73 21.29 2.01
C GLU A 148 9.40 21.82 0.62
N LYS A 149 10.12 22.86 0.16
CA LYS A 149 9.96 23.40 -1.18
C LYS A 149 10.41 22.40 -2.25
N THR A 150 11.57 21.78 -2.06
CA THR A 150 12.11 20.79 -3.01
C THR A 150 11.19 19.58 -3.13
N LEU A 151 10.68 19.05 -2.02
CA LEU A 151 9.74 17.93 -2.07
C LEU A 151 8.47 18.29 -2.85
N ARG A 152 7.90 19.49 -2.64
CA ARG A 152 6.72 19.97 -3.38
C ARG A 152 7.00 20.11 -4.87
N ASP A 153 8.12 20.72 -5.22
CA ASP A 153 8.51 20.94 -6.61
C ASP A 153 8.85 19.61 -7.30
N PHE A 154 9.47 18.67 -6.58
CA PHE A 154 9.78 17.32 -7.04
C PHE A 154 8.51 16.53 -7.34
N ILE A 155 7.56 16.50 -6.41
CA ILE A 155 6.25 15.86 -6.64
C ILE A 155 5.57 16.52 -7.86
N THR A 156 5.61 17.84 -7.98
CA THR A 156 5.04 18.54 -9.15
C THR A 156 5.78 18.18 -10.45
N TYR A 157 7.09 18.01 -10.40
CA TYR A 157 7.93 17.65 -11.54
C TYR A 157 7.63 16.23 -12.02
N ILE A 158 7.74 15.22 -11.15
CA ILE A 158 7.42 13.83 -11.52
C ILE A 158 5.98 13.73 -12.00
N ASN A 159 5.11 14.62 -11.52
CA ASN A 159 3.71 14.67 -11.92
C ASN A 159 3.43 15.06 -13.37
N LYS A 160 4.41 15.66 -14.04
CA LYS A 160 4.35 15.95 -15.47
C LYS A 160 4.77 14.75 -16.32
N TYR A 161 5.46 13.77 -15.73
CA TYR A 161 6.02 12.61 -16.43
C TYR A 161 5.31 11.33 -16.00
N THR A 162 4.28 10.96 -16.75
CA THR A 162 3.43 9.77 -16.53
C THR A 162 4.21 8.45 -16.38
N GLN A 163 5.45 8.40 -16.88
CA GLN A 163 6.33 7.23 -16.82
C GLN A 163 6.94 6.94 -15.43
N LEU A 164 6.76 7.82 -14.45
CA LEU A 164 7.24 7.64 -13.06
C LEU A 164 6.14 7.21 -12.09
N TRP A 165 4.89 7.11 -12.57
CA TRP A 165 3.70 6.97 -11.73
C TRP A 165 3.10 5.58 -11.64
N ASN A 166 3.58 4.64 -12.44
CA ASN A 166 3.15 3.26 -12.33
C ASN A 166 3.91 2.57 -11.18
N THR A 167 3.76 3.11 -9.97
CA THR A 167 4.44 2.69 -8.74
C THR A 167 3.60 3.15 -7.54
N ASP A 168 3.75 2.50 -6.40
CA ASP A 168 3.05 2.90 -5.18
C ASP A 168 3.72 4.12 -4.54
N PHE A 169 5.05 4.20 -4.60
CA PHE A 169 5.81 5.24 -3.93
C PHE A 169 7.00 5.72 -4.76
N VAL A 170 7.32 7.01 -4.67
CA VAL A 170 8.51 7.59 -5.30
C VAL A 170 9.42 8.19 -4.24
N THR A 171 10.71 7.90 -4.29
CA THR A 171 11.70 8.51 -3.38
C THR A 171 12.81 9.20 -4.16
N LEU A 172 13.12 10.44 -3.79
CA LEU A 172 14.31 11.14 -4.23
C LEU A 172 15.43 10.95 -3.20
N LEU A 173 16.51 10.27 -3.60
CA LEU A 173 17.75 10.17 -2.85
C LEU A 173 18.69 11.28 -3.31
N THR A 174 19.10 12.14 -2.38
CA THR A 174 20.00 13.27 -2.66
C THR A 174 21.31 13.17 -1.92
N GLY A 175 22.42 13.45 -2.63
CA GLY A 175 23.75 13.55 -2.04
C GLY A 175 23.95 14.82 -1.21
N ARG A 176 22.96 15.72 -1.21
CA ARG A 176 23.02 17.04 -0.60
C ARG A 176 22.45 17.01 0.81
N ARG A 177 23.01 17.83 1.69
CA ARG A 177 22.42 18.10 3.00
C ARG A 177 21.11 18.87 2.83
N MET A 178 20.09 18.46 3.57
CA MET A 178 18.79 19.14 3.59
C MET A 178 18.60 19.92 4.88
N THR A 179 17.79 20.98 4.81
CA THR A 179 17.40 21.81 5.93
C THR A 179 15.94 22.22 5.82
N LYS A 180 15.39 22.73 6.91
CA LYS A 180 14.07 23.37 6.89
C LYS A 180 14.11 24.61 6.00
N ASP A 181 13.04 24.84 5.24
CA ASP A 181 12.89 25.98 4.33
C ASP A 181 13.08 27.35 5.00
N LYS A 182 12.79 27.45 6.30
CA LYS A 182 12.86 28.70 7.07
C LYS A 182 14.18 28.89 7.83
N ASP A 183 15.01 27.85 7.93
CA ASP A 183 16.24 27.91 8.73
C ASP A 183 17.34 26.98 8.16
N PRO A 184 18.37 27.52 7.49
CA PRO A 184 19.46 26.75 6.91
C PRO A 184 20.41 26.12 7.96
N LYS A 185 20.19 26.37 9.26
CA LYS A 185 20.94 25.74 10.36
C LYS A 185 20.23 24.51 10.91
N GLN A 186 18.93 24.35 10.66
CA GLN A 186 18.17 23.18 11.10
C GLN A 186 18.19 22.09 10.04
N GLY A 187 19.10 21.13 10.23
CA GLY A 187 19.20 19.94 9.39
C GLY A 187 17.94 19.09 9.41
N VAL A 188 17.63 18.52 8.26
CA VAL A 188 16.59 17.53 8.04
C VAL A 188 17.25 16.41 7.24
N GLU A 189 16.94 15.15 7.54
CA GLU A 189 17.50 14.04 6.77
C GLU A 189 16.47 13.38 5.86
N GLY A 190 15.19 13.49 6.19
CA GLY A 190 14.09 12.94 5.42
C GLY A 190 12.87 13.83 5.54
N ILE A 191 12.05 13.86 4.50
CA ILE A 191 10.70 14.41 4.57
C ILE A 191 9.79 13.71 3.57
N LYS A 192 8.56 13.45 4.00
CA LYS A 192 7.52 12.80 3.20
C LYS A 192 6.35 13.73 2.88
N TRP A 193 5.75 13.57 1.70
CA TRP A 193 4.58 14.36 1.28
C TRP A 193 3.25 13.69 1.63
N GLY A 194 2.35 14.43 2.29
CA GLY A 194 0.97 14.00 2.56
C GLY A 194 0.84 12.82 3.52
N ARG A 195 -0.35 12.20 3.59
CA ARG A 195 -0.61 10.93 4.29
C ARG A 195 -0.97 9.87 3.26
N GLY A 196 -0.46 8.65 3.45
CA GLY A 196 -0.73 7.52 2.56
C GLY A 196 0.43 7.16 1.64
N VAL A 197 0.46 5.89 1.25
CA VAL A 197 1.36 5.30 0.27
C VAL A 197 0.68 5.25 -1.10
N CYS A 198 -0.63 5.00 -1.19
CA CYS A 198 -1.35 4.96 -2.45
C CYS A 198 -1.84 6.34 -2.89
N GLY A 199 -1.55 6.71 -4.13
CA GLY A 199 -2.13 7.88 -4.79
C GLY A 199 -1.14 8.65 -5.65
N SER A 200 -1.68 9.58 -6.43
CA SER A 200 -1.00 10.40 -7.43
C SER A 200 0.01 11.44 -6.88
N PHE A 201 0.31 11.41 -5.59
CA PHE A 201 1.07 12.45 -4.89
C PHE A 201 1.81 11.91 -3.65
N THR A 202 2.34 10.69 -3.69
CA THR A 202 3.02 10.09 -2.54
C THR A 202 4.51 9.94 -2.84
N GLY A 203 5.33 10.55 -1.99
CA GLY A 203 6.77 10.39 -2.11
C GLY A 203 7.54 11.01 -0.97
N ALA A 204 8.83 10.70 -0.94
CA ALA A 204 9.76 11.20 0.06
C ALA A 204 11.02 11.77 -0.59
N LEU A 205 11.66 12.67 0.14
CA LEU A 205 12.99 13.18 -0.12
C LEU A 205 13.88 12.71 1.02
N VAL A 206 14.98 12.02 0.72
CA VAL A 206 15.91 11.46 1.70
C VAL A 206 17.33 11.88 1.37
N SER A 207 18.01 12.44 2.37
CA SER A 207 19.42 12.80 2.34
C SER A 207 20.27 11.54 2.52
N ASP A 208 21.17 11.32 1.57
CA ASP A 208 22.21 10.31 1.64
C ASP A 208 23.57 11.01 1.55
N THR A 209 24.21 11.24 2.70
CA THR A 209 25.51 11.92 2.79
C THR A 209 26.67 10.97 3.07
N GLY A 210 26.52 9.68 2.76
CA GLY A 210 27.59 8.67 2.82
C GLY A 210 27.49 7.70 3.99
N ASP A 211 26.54 7.90 4.92
CA ASP A 211 26.21 6.91 5.95
C ASP A 211 25.01 6.07 5.51
N THR A 212 25.30 4.94 4.86
CA THR A 212 24.27 4.01 4.35
C THR A 212 23.30 3.55 5.44
N ASN A 213 23.77 3.31 6.67
CA ASN A 213 22.89 2.84 7.74
C ASN A 213 21.94 3.95 8.18
N ARG A 214 22.45 5.19 8.27
CA ARG A 214 21.62 6.36 8.52
C ARG A 214 20.57 6.56 7.43
N THR A 215 20.96 6.45 6.16
CA THR A 215 20.02 6.56 5.03
C THR A 215 18.94 5.48 5.06
N VAL A 216 19.29 4.23 5.39
CA VAL A 216 18.29 3.14 5.56
C VAL A 216 17.28 3.49 6.66
N LEU A 217 17.75 3.95 7.81
CA LEU A 217 16.90 4.30 8.94
C LEU A 217 15.98 5.47 8.60
N THR A 218 16.52 6.53 8.01
CA THR A 218 15.77 7.70 7.59
C THR A 218 14.75 7.35 6.49
N PHE A 219 15.12 6.55 5.50
CA PHE A 219 14.17 6.12 4.48
C PHE A 219 13.05 5.27 5.10
N THR A 220 13.39 4.32 5.98
CA THR A 220 12.38 3.51 6.67
C THR A 220 11.43 4.37 7.50
N HIS A 221 11.94 5.41 8.16
CA HIS A 221 11.14 6.40 8.90
C HIS A 221 10.14 7.13 7.99
N GLU A 222 10.61 7.72 6.89
CA GLU A 222 9.74 8.44 5.95
C GLU A 222 8.70 7.53 5.27
N LEU A 223 9.09 6.30 4.94
CA LEU A 223 8.18 5.32 4.37
C LEU A 223 7.11 4.90 5.39
N SER A 224 7.47 4.80 6.67
CA SER A 224 6.54 4.48 7.75
C SER A 224 5.51 5.60 7.97
N HIS A 225 5.91 6.87 7.79
CA HIS A 225 4.95 7.97 7.70
C HIS A 225 4.00 7.83 6.50
N ALA A 226 4.48 7.33 5.36
CA ALA A 226 3.61 7.00 4.21
C ALA A 226 2.59 5.92 4.56
N LEU A 227 3.02 4.92 5.33
CA LEU A 227 2.17 3.86 5.88
C LEU A 227 1.35 4.28 7.11
N GLY A 228 1.27 5.58 7.41
CA GLY A 228 0.33 6.13 8.41
C GLY A 228 0.85 6.21 9.84
N ALA A 229 2.10 5.79 10.11
CA ALA A 229 2.71 5.95 11.43
C ALA A 229 2.88 7.43 11.79
N ASN A 230 2.62 7.77 13.06
CA ASN A 230 3.04 9.05 13.63
C ASN A 230 4.36 8.87 14.38
N HIS A 231 5.03 9.97 14.73
CA HIS A 231 6.15 9.89 15.65
C HIS A 231 5.69 9.29 16.99
N ASP A 232 6.56 8.53 17.63
CA ASP A 232 6.34 8.10 19.01
C ASP A 232 6.18 9.34 19.91
N GLY A 233 5.24 9.29 20.84
CA GLY A 233 4.90 10.41 21.72
C GLY A 233 3.87 11.38 21.14
N GLU A 234 3.45 11.20 19.89
CA GLU A 234 2.51 12.11 19.21
C GLU A 234 1.20 11.43 18.79
N LYS A 235 0.12 12.23 18.70
CA LYS A 235 -1.17 11.82 18.10
C LYS A 235 -1.69 10.46 18.62
N THR A 236 -1.76 9.44 17.76
CA THR A 236 -2.22 8.08 18.10
C THR A 236 -1.14 7.22 18.75
N ALA A 237 0.12 7.69 18.75
CA ALA A 237 1.29 7.06 19.35
C ALA A 237 1.75 7.75 20.66
N LYS A 238 0.91 8.59 21.29
CA LYS A 238 1.20 9.26 22.58
C LYS A 238 1.62 8.32 23.71
N SER A 239 1.18 7.06 23.67
CA SER A 239 1.52 6.05 24.67
C SER A 239 2.93 5.48 24.54
N CYS A 240 3.56 5.64 23.36
CA CYS A 240 4.97 5.29 23.17
C CYS A 240 5.80 6.53 23.50
N THR A 241 6.77 6.42 24.40
CA THR A 241 7.59 7.56 24.77
C THR A 241 8.64 7.85 23.69
N ASP A 242 8.89 9.12 23.40
CA ASP A 242 9.87 9.57 22.38
C ASP A 242 11.34 9.45 22.86
N VAL A 243 11.60 8.66 23.90
CA VAL A 243 12.92 8.50 24.54
C VAL A 243 13.62 7.20 24.14
N GLY A 244 12.97 6.34 23.35
CA GLY A 244 13.52 5.05 22.89
C GLY A 244 14.20 5.10 21.52
N ARG A 245 15.02 4.09 21.22
CA ARG A 245 15.59 3.86 19.87
C ARG A 245 14.60 3.15 18.96
N SER A 246 13.54 3.84 18.54
CA SER A 246 12.55 3.31 17.59
C SER A 246 12.71 3.92 16.20
N ILE A 247 12.22 3.24 15.17
CA ILE A 247 12.23 3.76 13.79
C ILE A 247 11.48 5.09 13.71
N MET A 248 10.39 5.28 14.47
CA MET A 248 9.54 6.47 14.45
C MET A 248 9.88 7.51 15.54
N ASN A 249 11.09 7.48 16.10
CA ASN A 249 11.53 8.53 17.02
C ASN A 249 11.56 9.89 16.29
N ARG A 250 11.02 10.94 16.92
CA ARG A 250 10.97 12.28 16.31
C ARG A 250 12.36 12.90 16.18
N ASN A 251 13.23 12.62 17.14
CA ASN A 251 14.61 13.06 17.10
C ASN A 251 15.40 12.12 16.21
N PHE A 252 15.95 12.67 15.13
CA PHE A 252 16.75 11.91 14.17
C PHE A 252 17.90 11.12 14.83
N ARG A 253 18.50 11.64 15.91
CA ARG A 253 19.54 10.94 16.71
C ARG A 253 19.01 9.77 17.54
N GLY A 254 17.72 9.76 17.80
CA GLY A 254 16.99 8.71 18.52
C GLY A 254 16.43 7.63 17.59
N ILE A 255 16.55 7.75 16.26
CA ILE A 255 16.05 6.72 15.35
C ILE A 255 16.85 5.42 15.55
N GLY A 256 16.14 4.34 15.84
CA GLY A 256 16.69 2.98 15.99
C GLY A 256 16.23 2.01 14.91
N THR A 257 16.62 0.75 15.06
CA THR A 257 16.38 -0.33 14.08
C THR A 257 15.09 -1.12 14.34
N SER A 258 14.27 -0.71 15.31
CA SER A 258 13.08 -1.46 15.72
C SER A 258 11.82 -0.58 15.71
N TYR A 259 10.68 -1.13 15.31
CA TYR A 259 9.41 -0.43 15.47
C TYR A 259 8.93 -0.44 16.92
N SER A 260 8.30 0.65 17.36
CA SER A 260 7.50 0.64 18.59
C SER A 260 6.18 -0.09 18.35
N PHE A 261 5.53 -0.56 19.42
CA PHE A 261 4.20 -1.15 19.31
C PHE A 261 3.16 -0.13 18.78
N CYS A 262 3.32 1.16 19.07
CA CYS A 262 2.42 2.20 18.54
C CYS A 262 2.59 2.36 17.03
N SER A 263 3.83 2.36 16.54
CA SER A 263 4.12 2.45 15.11
C SER A 263 3.53 1.27 14.35
N MET A 264 3.74 0.04 14.86
CA MET A 264 3.14 -1.17 14.28
C MET A 264 1.61 -1.11 14.28
N LYS A 265 1.00 -0.62 15.37
CA LYS A 265 -0.46 -0.46 15.47
C LYS A 265 -0.99 0.58 14.47
N ASP A 266 -0.34 1.73 14.35
CA ASP A 266 -0.72 2.78 13.40
C ASP A 266 -0.65 2.27 11.96
N ILE A 267 0.45 1.59 11.60
CA ILE A 267 0.64 1.00 10.27
C ILE A 267 -0.42 -0.07 9.99
N ASN A 268 -0.61 -1.03 10.89
CA ASN A 268 -1.64 -2.06 10.73
C ASN A 268 -3.05 -1.43 10.59
N THR A 269 -3.33 -0.36 11.32
CA THR A 269 -4.61 0.38 11.20
C THR A 269 -4.72 1.08 9.85
N PHE A 270 -3.64 1.62 9.32
CA PHE A 270 -3.62 2.24 8.00
C PHE A 270 -3.79 1.21 6.87
N LEU A 271 -3.12 0.06 6.96
CA LEU A 271 -3.20 -1.03 5.98
C LEU A 271 -4.61 -1.58 5.79
N LYS A 272 -5.51 -1.38 6.76
CA LYS A 272 -6.93 -1.76 6.69
C LYS A 272 -7.82 -0.74 5.97
N LYS A 273 -7.25 0.39 5.53
CA LYS A 273 -8.00 1.46 4.85
C LYS A 273 -7.87 1.30 3.34
N ASP A 274 -8.88 1.79 2.60
CA ASP A 274 -8.83 1.86 1.13
C ASP A 274 -7.64 2.70 0.60
N GLN A 275 -7.07 3.57 1.45
CA GLN A 275 -5.86 4.35 1.13
C GLN A 275 -4.57 3.51 1.05
N ALA A 276 -4.60 2.25 1.48
CA ALA A 276 -3.48 1.31 1.40
C ALA A 276 -3.71 0.24 0.32
N LYS A 277 -4.79 0.34 -0.46
CA LYS A 277 -5.22 -0.72 -1.37
C LYS A 277 -4.17 -1.11 -2.42
N CYS A 278 -3.42 -0.15 -2.95
CA CYS A 278 -2.41 -0.36 -3.99
C CYS A 278 -1.31 -1.34 -3.56
N VAL A 279 -0.88 -1.33 -2.29
CA VAL A 279 0.19 -2.23 -1.81
C VAL A 279 -0.25 -3.69 -1.68
N PHE A 280 -1.53 -3.94 -1.93
CA PHE A 280 -2.15 -5.26 -2.00
C PHE A 280 -2.73 -5.58 -3.38
N ASP A 281 -2.98 -4.56 -4.22
CA ASP A 281 -3.56 -4.72 -5.53
C ASP A 281 -2.48 -5.20 -6.52
N GLU A 282 -2.63 -6.43 -7.01
CA GLU A 282 -1.79 -6.96 -8.09
C GLU A 282 -2.24 -6.35 -9.44
N LEU A 283 -1.72 -5.18 -9.84
CA LEU A 283 -1.64 -4.86 -11.27
C LEU A 283 -0.45 -5.62 -11.89
N PRO A 284 -0.53 -6.04 -13.16
CA PRO A 284 0.12 -7.25 -13.65
C PRO A 284 1.63 -7.14 -13.57
N ARG A 285 2.16 -7.73 -12.50
CA ARG A 285 3.58 -7.82 -12.19
C ARG A 285 4.26 -8.65 -13.27
N ALA A 286 5.39 -8.19 -13.80
CA ALA A 286 6.26 -9.05 -14.58
C ALA A 286 7.29 -9.73 -13.65
N PRO A 287 7.25 -11.07 -13.53
CA PRO A 287 6.11 -11.91 -13.84
C PRO A 287 5.52 -12.51 -12.56
N ALA A 288 4.22 -12.24 -12.42
CA ALA A 288 3.28 -13.22 -11.91
C ALA A 288 3.77 -14.62 -12.30
N VAL A 289 3.76 -15.54 -11.33
CA VAL A 289 3.62 -16.96 -11.63
C VAL A 289 2.64 -17.06 -12.79
N ASP A 290 3.09 -17.60 -13.93
CA ASP A 290 2.29 -17.73 -15.16
C ASP A 290 0.84 -18.06 -14.76
N PRO A 291 -0.18 -17.31 -15.23
CA PRO A 291 -1.57 -17.49 -14.80
C PRO A 291 -2.04 -18.95 -14.89
N GLU A 292 -1.52 -19.71 -15.85
CA GLU A 292 -1.79 -21.15 -15.97
C GLU A 292 -1.13 -21.95 -14.85
N VAL A 293 0.09 -21.60 -14.42
CA VAL A 293 0.75 -22.17 -13.24
C VAL A 293 -0.06 -21.87 -11.98
N GLN A 294 -0.51 -20.62 -11.78
CA GLN A 294 -1.28 -20.24 -10.59
C GLN A 294 -2.65 -20.94 -10.56
N LYS A 295 -3.33 -21.04 -11.72
CA LYS A 295 -4.59 -21.77 -11.88
C LYS A 295 -4.43 -23.26 -11.57
N ARG A 296 -3.33 -23.89 -12.01
CA ARG A 296 -3.00 -25.27 -11.64
C ARG A 296 -2.80 -25.43 -10.13
N ARG A 297 -2.02 -24.55 -9.49
CA ARG A 297 -1.77 -24.61 -8.04
C ARG A 297 -3.06 -24.52 -7.23
N LYS A 298 -3.95 -23.57 -7.58
CA LYS A 298 -5.27 -23.43 -6.96
C LYS A 298 -6.09 -24.70 -7.12
N LYS A 299 -6.14 -25.27 -8.33
CA LYS A 299 -6.84 -26.54 -8.59
C LYS A 299 -6.31 -27.68 -7.72
N GLU A 300 -5.00 -27.76 -7.48
CA GLU A 300 -4.44 -28.79 -6.59
C GLU A 300 -4.75 -28.53 -5.12
N CYS A 301 -4.71 -27.28 -4.65
CA CYS A 301 -5.09 -26.96 -3.27
C CYS A 301 -6.60 -27.13 -3.01
N ASP A 302 -7.46 -26.83 -4.00
CA ASP A 302 -8.91 -27.05 -3.92
C ASP A 302 -9.26 -28.52 -3.67
N LYS A 303 -8.54 -29.46 -4.32
CA LYS A 303 -8.74 -30.91 -4.11
C LYS A 303 -8.42 -31.36 -2.69
N LEU A 304 -7.55 -30.63 -2.01
CA LEU A 304 -7.05 -30.94 -0.68
C LEU A 304 -7.84 -30.24 0.43
N LYS A 305 -8.75 -29.33 0.09
CA LYS A 305 -9.49 -28.47 1.02
C LYS A 305 -10.64 -29.23 1.69
N GLU A 306 -10.75 -29.13 3.01
CA GLU A 306 -11.91 -29.65 3.75
C GLU A 306 -13.07 -28.63 3.80
N GLU A 307 -14.26 -29.09 4.19
CA GLU A 307 -15.51 -28.29 4.10
C GLU A 307 -15.48 -26.99 4.92
N ASN A 308 -14.81 -27.01 6.09
CA ASN A 308 -14.67 -25.86 6.99
C ASN A 308 -13.31 -25.17 6.87
N GLU A 309 -12.65 -25.31 5.71
CA GLU A 309 -11.36 -24.70 5.45
C GLU A 309 -11.42 -23.78 4.23
N TYR A 310 -10.63 -22.72 4.30
CA TYR A 310 -10.12 -22.04 3.11
C TYR A 310 -8.60 -22.18 3.07
N TYR A 311 -7.97 -21.87 1.95
CA TYR A 311 -6.53 -22.01 1.82
C TYR A 311 -5.86 -20.81 1.15
N TYR A 312 -4.58 -20.68 1.45
CA TYR A 312 -3.66 -19.79 0.76
C TYR A 312 -2.64 -20.63 -0.03
N VAL A 313 -2.39 -20.24 -1.28
CA VAL A 313 -1.28 -20.79 -2.06
C VAL A 313 -0.05 -19.94 -1.78
N ARG A 314 0.93 -20.48 -1.05
CA ARG A 314 2.20 -19.79 -0.79
C ARG A 314 3.28 -20.33 -1.70
N GLN A 315 4.11 -19.45 -2.23
CA GLN A 315 5.22 -19.85 -3.07
C GLN A 315 6.43 -20.23 -2.21
N GLY A 316 7.09 -21.35 -2.54
CA GLY A 316 8.37 -21.72 -1.96
C GLY A 316 9.53 -20.91 -2.54
N GLY A 317 10.64 -20.83 -1.81
CA GLY A 317 11.78 -19.98 -2.16
C GLY A 317 12.45 -20.27 -3.52
N ASN A 318 12.16 -21.41 -4.17
CA ASN A 318 12.78 -21.81 -5.44
C ASN A 318 11.80 -21.91 -6.64
N PHE A 319 10.60 -21.32 -6.55
CA PHE A 319 9.51 -21.34 -7.57
C PHE A 319 8.96 -22.72 -7.96
N CYS A 320 9.67 -23.81 -7.67
CA CYS A 320 9.32 -25.19 -8.00
C CYS A 320 8.66 -25.95 -6.85
N LYS A 321 8.45 -25.28 -5.72
CA LYS A 321 7.64 -25.74 -4.61
C LYS A 321 6.64 -24.66 -4.25
N TYR A 322 5.49 -25.07 -3.78
CA TYR A 322 4.47 -24.19 -3.22
C TYR A 322 3.79 -24.92 -2.07
N SER A 323 3.13 -24.20 -1.18
CA SER A 323 2.33 -24.80 -0.13
C SER A 323 0.87 -24.36 -0.23
N CYS A 324 -0.02 -25.26 0.17
CA CYS A 324 -1.41 -24.96 0.49
C CYS A 324 -1.49 -24.82 2.01
N LEU A 325 -1.60 -23.58 2.50
CA LEU A 325 -1.83 -23.30 3.92
C LEU A 325 -3.34 -23.28 4.15
N PHE A 326 -3.86 -24.28 4.84
CA PHE A 326 -5.27 -24.39 5.18
C PHE A 326 -5.55 -23.67 6.50
N VAL A 327 -6.68 -22.99 6.54
CA VAL A 327 -7.13 -22.16 7.66
C VAL A 327 -8.58 -22.51 7.95
N ASN A 328 -8.88 -22.72 9.22
CA ASN A 328 -10.23 -22.98 9.67
C ASN A 328 -11.10 -21.73 9.45
N SER A 329 -12.24 -21.89 8.78
CA SER A 329 -13.12 -20.77 8.42
C SER A 329 -13.82 -20.10 9.61
N THR A 330 -13.82 -20.72 10.79
CA THR A 330 -14.50 -20.22 11.99
C THR A 330 -13.55 -19.57 12.98
N THR A 331 -12.35 -20.13 13.13
CA THR A 331 -11.36 -19.64 14.11
C THR A 331 -10.26 -18.81 13.47
N ASP A 332 -10.15 -18.84 12.15
CA ASP A 332 -9.09 -18.20 11.37
C ASP A 332 -7.67 -18.61 11.78
N ALA A 333 -7.57 -19.75 12.47
CA ALA A 333 -6.30 -20.36 12.82
C ALA A 333 -5.83 -21.27 11.69
N ALA A 334 -4.53 -21.17 11.36
CA ALA A 334 -3.88 -22.13 10.48
C ALA A 334 -3.99 -23.54 11.07
N THR A 335 -4.60 -24.45 10.32
CA THR A 335 -4.79 -25.85 10.74
C THR A 335 -3.62 -26.70 10.29
N ARG A 336 -3.24 -26.59 9.01
CA ARG A 336 -2.21 -27.41 8.38
C ARG A 336 -1.63 -26.75 7.14
N GLU A 337 -0.40 -27.11 6.79
CA GLU A 337 0.27 -26.68 5.57
C GLU A 337 0.77 -27.90 4.79
N ILE A 338 0.42 -28.01 3.51
CA ILE A 338 0.89 -29.08 2.63
C ILE A 338 1.79 -28.51 1.56
N TRP A 339 3.03 -29.00 1.50
CA TRP A 339 4.00 -28.64 0.47
C TRP A 339 3.87 -29.53 -0.75
N LEU A 340 3.69 -28.91 -1.92
CA LEU A 340 3.54 -29.55 -3.21
C LEU A 340 4.70 -29.16 -4.14
N LYS A 341 5.00 -30.05 -5.09
CA LYS A 341 5.99 -29.81 -6.14
C LYS A 341 5.30 -29.25 -7.37
N GLU A 342 5.95 -28.31 -8.04
CA GLU A 342 5.50 -27.82 -9.34
C GLU A 342 5.76 -28.88 -10.44
N LYS A 343 4.97 -28.84 -11.51
CA LYS A 343 5.14 -29.74 -12.66
C LYS A 343 6.53 -29.57 -13.28
N ASN A 344 7.18 -30.69 -13.59
CA ASN A 344 8.46 -30.69 -14.31
C ASN A 344 8.33 -29.93 -15.65
N GLY A 345 9.35 -29.14 -15.99
CA GLY A 345 9.36 -28.25 -17.15
C GLY A 345 8.76 -26.86 -16.92
N THR A 346 8.15 -26.57 -15.77
CA THR A 346 7.63 -25.24 -15.46
C THR A 346 8.77 -24.24 -15.34
N LEU A 347 8.64 -23.08 -15.98
CA LEU A 347 9.64 -22.01 -15.88
C LEU A 347 9.76 -21.54 -14.43
N CYS A 348 10.98 -21.55 -13.90
CA CYS A 348 11.25 -21.19 -12.49
C CYS A 348 12.20 -20.00 -12.33
N ASN A 349 12.90 -19.61 -13.40
CA ASN A 349 13.66 -18.38 -13.45
C ASN A 349 13.30 -17.60 -14.73
N PRO A 350 12.53 -16.50 -14.62
CA PRO A 350 12.18 -15.68 -15.77
C PRO A 350 13.40 -15.05 -16.45
N SER A 351 14.44 -14.73 -15.69
CA SER A 351 15.69 -14.15 -16.19
C SER A 351 16.59 -15.17 -16.90
N ASN A 352 16.33 -16.47 -16.70
CA ASN A 352 17.01 -17.54 -17.41
C ASN A 352 15.97 -18.57 -17.90
N PRO A 353 15.41 -18.39 -19.10
CA PRO A 353 14.41 -19.29 -19.69
C PRO A 353 14.82 -20.77 -19.78
N LYS A 354 16.13 -21.06 -19.67
CA LYS A 354 16.68 -22.41 -19.67
C LYS A 354 16.51 -23.12 -18.32
N GLN A 355 16.19 -22.39 -17.25
CA GLN A 355 15.94 -22.95 -15.92
C GLN A 355 14.47 -23.30 -15.72
N LYS A 356 14.21 -24.59 -15.56
CA LYS A 356 12.88 -25.17 -15.38
C LYS A 356 12.83 -26.04 -14.12
N CYS A 357 11.62 -26.29 -13.64
CA CYS A 357 11.40 -27.19 -12.52
C CYS A 357 11.72 -28.62 -12.90
N LYS A 358 12.53 -29.29 -12.08
CA LYS A 358 12.81 -30.71 -12.13
C LYS A 358 12.80 -31.26 -10.71
N ASP A 359 11.83 -32.10 -10.40
CA ASP A 359 11.61 -32.77 -9.12
C ASP A 359 11.49 -31.83 -7.91
N GLY A 360 10.92 -30.64 -8.14
CA GLY A 360 10.75 -29.59 -7.13
C GLY A 360 11.99 -28.70 -6.93
N VAL A 361 12.94 -28.73 -7.86
CA VAL A 361 14.14 -27.88 -7.87
C VAL A 361 14.21 -27.12 -9.19
N CYS A 362 14.59 -25.84 -9.14
CA CYS A 362 14.85 -25.04 -10.34
C CYS A 362 16.24 -25.40 -10.89
N LYS A 363 16.31 -26.02 -12.06
CA LYS A 363 17.56 -26.45 -12.68
C LYS A 363 17.60 -26.04 -14.15
N GLN A 364 18.79 -25.76 -14.65
CA GLN A 364 19.01 -25.60 -16.08
C GLN A 364 19.15 -26.99 -16.71
N ASP A 365 18.51 -27.22 -17.86
CA ASP A 365 18.78 -28.44 -18.63
C ASP A 365 20.25 -28.41 -19.06
N GLU A 366 21.00 -29.46 -18.73
CA GLU A 366 22.38 -29.62 -19.19
C GLU A 366 22.33 -29.69 -20.72
N THR A 367 22.87 -28.66 -21.38
CA THR A 367 23.20 -28.77 -22.80
C THR A 367 24.21 -29.91 -22.90
N PRO A 368 23.95 -30.98 -23.66
CA PRO A 368 25.00 -31.92 -24.01
C PRO A 368 26.12 -31.10 -24.63
N ILE A 369 27.33 -31.21 -24.08
CA ILE A 369 28.52 -30.74 -24.77
C ILE A 369 28.57 -31.63 -26.02
N SER A 370 28.27 -31.08 -27.20
CA SER A 370 28.53 -31.82 -28.43
C SER A 370 30.03 -32.07 -28.49
N GLU A 371 30.44 -33.32 -28.61
CA GLU A 371 31.85 -33.71 -28.74
C GLU A 371 32.51 -33.15 -30.03
N ASP A 372 31.77 -32.39 -30.85
CA ASP A 372 32.20 -31.90 -32.16
C ASP A 372 32.82 -30.49 -32.19
N GLU A 373 32.98 -29.78 -31.05
CA GLU A 373 33.60 -28.42 -31.01
C GLU A 373 34.82 -28.32 -30.08
N VAL A 374 35.72 -29.31 -30.13
CA VAL A 374 37.09 -29.14 -29.64
C VAL A 374 38.02 -28.99 -30.85
N GLU A 375 38.00 -27.82 -31.49
CA GLU A 375 39.09 -27.40 -32.36
C GLU A 375 40.31 -27.06 -31.49
N PHE A 376 41.28 -27.97 -31.47
CA PHE A 376 42.63 -27.70 -30.98
C PHE A 376 43.30 -26.66 -31.88
N TRP A 377 43.39 -25.43 -31.42
CA TRP A 377 44.37 -24.48 -31.96
C TRP A 377 45.72 -24.77 -31.30
N VAL A 378 46.56 -25.51 -32.02
CA VAL A 378 48.00 -25.59 -31.75
C VAL A 378 48.65 -24.38 -32.43
N PHE A 379 49.28 -23.51 -31.65
CA PHE A 379 50.31 -22.58 -32.09
C PHE A 379 51.56 -22.77 -31.25
#